data_AF-A0A7C3SV34-F1
#
_entry.id   AF-A0A7C3SV34-F1
#
_cell.length_a   1.000
_cell.length_b   1.000
_cell.length_c   1.000
_cell.angle_alpha   90.00
_cell.angle_beta   90.00
_cell.angle_gamma   90.00
#
_symmetry.space_group_name_H-M   'P 1'
#
loop_
_entity.id
_entity.type
_entity.pdbx_description
1 polymer ?
#
loop_
_entity_poly.entity_id
_entity_poly.type
_entity_poly.pdbx_seq_one_letter_code
_entity_poly.pdbx_strand_id
1 'polypeptide(L)'
;MKTQQKLFWGKIRFISLQLLLCLLPFFLLFSFEYTLRFLNKGEDRHPIIQKHFNTLTVSIPNPNFYQQFFNIPLHDFVNWDHLDFYVPEQKDKDTIRIFVFGESAMYGLESSARQLGVMLKHSIPVKKWEIYNVSCPGINSHVLYFLAKACSKLSPDFFIIYMGNNETIGPYGEHSWLYSYPFLRKNSIIRLHTYANSLRMVQFFERNQNKNWREQKPKDLFPFLPKQGQEKRTLQIYEKNLRDMIQTGIFAHADVIVGTLSYNRKYGKKKEEWGSIRFEPTEMNRCIADICNKFPQNVHLVDVDEMLSKNSPGGIPGYEYFCDNIHFTFEGNYLLACEWFRAISNILKERKIITEKGEIPLMSMEDCARYLGWNHATELLQLRMQKAVIIDPISLEIISEKEKQFDEELGKKIEETVVEGYSNAYKLNQDDEKICMQLIEWLLKTKNILQAEVVAQEFLKKYPYSRIAMRLLGNVYANRGEIRKSIEMYRECLRYFPYDGLAQNSLNIMLKYNNTRDNSAHE
;
A
#
# COMPACT_ATOMS: atom_id res chain seq x y z
N MET A 1 -8.49 56.10 46.19
CA MET A 1 -7.58 55.58 45.14
C MET A 1 -6.81 54.32 45.55
N LYS A 2 -5.99 54.31 46.63
CA LYS A 2 -5.16 53.14 47.00
C LYS A 2 -5.95 51.83 47.23
N THR A 3 -7.16 51.89 47.79
CA THR A 3 -8.00 50.71 48.09
C THR A 3 -8.61 50.08 46.82
N GLN A 4 -9.08 50.90 45.87
CA GLN A 4 -9.60 50.43 44.59
C GLN A 4 -8.50 49.82 43.72
N GLN A 5 -7.29 50.40 43.75
CA GLN A 5 -6.12 49.87 43.04
C GLN A 5 -5.68 48.52 43.63
N LYS A 6 -5.70 48.37 44.96
CA LYS A 6 -5.40 47.09 45.64
C LYS A 6 -6.45 46.01 45.34
N LEU A 7 -7.73 46.38 45.25
CA LEU A 7 -8.82 45.47 44.83
C LEU A 7 -8.67 45.03 43.36
N PHE A 8 -8.29 45.95 42.48
CA PHE A 8 -8.05 45.68 41.05
C PHE A 8 -6.88 44.70 40.85
N TRP A 9 -5.74 44.94 41.49
CA TRP A 9 -4.60 44.01 41.46
C TRP A 9 -4.90 42.66 42.13
N GLY A 10 -5.75 42.64 43.16
CA GLY A 10 -6.24 41.41 43.79
C GLY A 10 -7.10 40.57 42.84
N LYS A 11 -8.02 41.21 42.09
CA LYS A 11 -8.83 40.56 41.06
C LYS A 11 -7.97 40.02 39.91
N ILE A 12 -6.99 40.80 39.44
CA ILE A 12 -6.04 40.32 38.42
C ILE A 12 -5.28 39.10 38.91
N ARG A 13 -4.70 39.13 40.13
CA ARG A 13 -3.98 37.98 40.70
C ARG A 13 -4.86 36.74 40.84
N PHE A 14 -6.11 36.91 41.25
CA PHE A 14 -7.06 35.80 41.37
C PHE A 14 -7.39 35.19 39.99
N ILE A 15 -7.67 36.01 38.99
CA ILE A 15 -7.90 35.56 37.60
C ILE A 15 -6.65 34.89 37.03
N SER A 16 -5.46 35.47 37.23
CA SER A 16 -4.19 34.88 36.80
C SER A 16 -3.92 33.54 37.46
N LEU A 17 -4.25 33.37 38.75
CA LEU A 17 -4.12 32.09 39.46
C LEU A 17 -5.09 31.05 38.92
N GLN A 18 -6.34 31.43 38.65
CA GLN A 18 -7.33 30.54 38.02
C GLN A 18 -6.87 30.11 36.63
N LEU A 19 -6.39 31.04 35.81
CA LEU A 19 -5.81 30.73 34.49
C LEU A 19 -4.61 29.79 34.62
N LEU A 20 -3.71 30.03 35.57
CA LEU A 20 -2.56 29.15 35.82
C LEU A 20 -3.02 27.73 36.20
N LEU A 21 -3.99 27.60 37.11
CA LEU A 21 -4.53 26.30 37.52
C LEU A 21 -5.25 25.59 36.37
N CYS A 22 -5.95 26.32 35.50
CA CYS A 22 -6.58 25.77 34.30
C CYS A 22 -5.54 25.32 33.25
N LEU A 23 -4.41 26.02 33.13
CA LEU A 23 -3.36 25.70 32.16
C LEU A 23 -2.38 24.64 32.66
N LEU A 24 -2.25 24.44 33.97
CA LEU A 24 -1.30 23.51 34.57
C LEU A 24 -1.43 22.06 34.04
N PRO A 25 -2.63 21.45 33.92
CA PRO A 25 -2.75 20.10 33.35
C PRO A 25 -2.25 20.02 31.90
N PHE A 26 -2.55 21.03 31.08
CA PHE A 26 -2.07 21.09 29.71
C PHE A 26 -0.55 21.22 29.68
N PHE A 27 0.02 22.10 30.50
CA PHE A 27 1.48 22.25 30.61
C PHE A 27 2.16 20.94 31.03
N LEU A 28 1.58 20.19 31.98
CA LEU A 28 2.09 18.88 32.40
C LEU A 28 2.02 17.85 31.26
N LEU A 29 0.90 17.79 30.53
CA LEU A 29 0.75 16.89 29.37
C LEU A 29 1.72 17.24 28.24
N PHE A 30 1.87 18.52 27.91
CA PHE A 30 2.84 18.99 26.92
C PHE A 30 4.28 18.69 27.34
N SER A 31 4.62 18.92 28.61
CA SER A 31 5.94 18.61 29.16
C SER A 31 6.23 17.12 29.13
N PHE A 32 5.24 16.27 29.41
CA PHE A 32 5.37 14.83 29.35
C PHE A 32 5.58 14.34 27.91
N GLU A 33 4.77 14.79 26.95
CA GLU A 33 4.94 14.50 25.52
C GLU A 33 6.33 14.95 25.03
N TYR A 34 6.75 16.15 25.39
CA TYR A 34 8.05 16.69 25.02
C TYR A 34 9.20 15.84 25.58
N THR A 35 9.10 15.44 26.85
CA THR A 35 10.09 14.57 27.51
C THR A 35 10.18 13.22 26.80
N LEU A 36 9.05 12.59 26.46
CA LEU A 36 9.04 11.33 25.74
C LEU A 36 9.69 11.45 24.35
N ARG A 37 9.42 12.55 23.62
CA ARG A 37 10.05 12.81 22.33
C ARG A 37 11.55 13.05 22.45
N PHE A 38 11.97 13.86 23.43
CA PHE A 38 13.39 14.13 23.70
C PHE A 38 14.17 12.85 24.02
N LEU A 39 13.55 11.93 24.78
CA LEU A 39 14.13 10.63 25.11
C LEU A 39 13.93 9.56 24.01
N ASN A 40 13.43 9.94 22.83
CA ASN A 40 13.09 9.05 21.71
C ASN A 40 12.23 7.85 22.15
N LYS A 41 11.25 8.06 23.05
CA LYS A 41 10.27 7.06 23.47
C LYS A 41 9.04 7.08 22.58
N GLY A 42 8.56 5.88 22.23
CA GLY A 42 7.47 5.67 21.27
C GLY A 42 7.94 5.71 19.81
N GLU A 43 6.99 5.76 18.88
CA GLU A 43 7.21 5.71 17.43
C GLU A 43 6.55 6.88 16.69
N ASP A 44 7.13 7.27 15.55
CA ASP A 44 6.49 8.22 14.66
C ASP A 44 5.32 7.51 13.96
N ARG A 45 4.13 8.10 14.03
CA ARG A 45 2.90 7.56 13.43
C ARG A 45 2.35 8.49 12.33
N HIS A 46 3.18 9.37 11.73
CA HIS A 46 2.78 10.08 10.51
C HIS A 46 2.75 9.11 9.31
N PRO A 47 1.80 9.22 8.37
CA PRO A 47 1.71 8.29 7.23
C PRO A 47 2.93 8.28 6.32
N ILE A 48 3.54 9.46 6.14
CA ILE A 48 4.72 9.70 5.32
C ILE A 48 5.74 10.43 6.19
N ILE A 49 7.01 10.00 6.12
CA ILE A 49 8.13 10.62 6.84
C ILE A 49 9.17 11.15 5.86
N GLN A 50 9.80 12.28 6.19
CA GLN A 50 10.92 12.80 5.42
C GLN A 50 12.21 12.10 5.81
N LYS A 51 12.99 11.72 4.81
CA LYS A 51 14.32 11.17 4.97
C LYS A 51 15.35 12.02 4.22
N HIS A 52 16.38 12.42 4.94
CA HIS A 52 17.55 13.11 4.41
C HIS A 52 18.71 12.12 4.23
N PHE A 53 19.22 12.06 3.01
CA PHE A 53 20.32 11.23 2.54
C PHE A 53 21.40 12.13 1.93
N ASN A 54 22.45 12.48 2.67
CA ASN A 54 23.52 13.38 2.20
C ASN A 54 22.97 14.63 1.46
N THR A 55 22.88 14.60 0.12
CA THR A 55 22.37 15.67 -0.75
C THR A 55 20.90 15.52 -1.20
N LEU A 56 20.27 14.38 -0.93
CA LEU A 56 18.91 14.03 -1.36
C LEU A 56 17.93 14.04 -0.18
N THR A 57 16.81 14.74 -0.34
CA THR A 57 15.67 14.67 0.58
C THR A 57 14.49 14.03 -0.14
N VAL A 58 13.91 13.02 0.49
CA VAL A 58 12.74 12.29 -0.04
C VAL A 58 11.71 12.06 1.05
N SER A 59 10.47 11.84 0.64
CA SER A 59 9.40 11.40 1.51
C SER A 59 9.13 9.90 1.28
N ILE A 60 9.06 9.12 2.35
CA ILE A 60 8.87 7.67 2.30
C ILE A 60 7.66 7.23 3.14
N PRO A 61 7.01 6.09 2.80
CA PRO A 61 6.00 5.46 3.64
C PRO A 61 6.52 5.15 5.03
N ASN A 62 5.66 5.27 6.03
CA ASN A 62 5.97 4.91 7.41
C ASN A 62 5.14 3.69 7.85
N PRO A 63 5.74 2.49 7.95
CA PRO A 63 5.04 1.29 8.43
C PRO A 63 4.39 1.46 9.81
N ASN A 64 4.99 2.26 10.70
CA ASN A 64 4.49 2.47 12.07
C ASN A 64 3.16 3.25 12.10
N PHE A 65 2.82 3.99 11.04
CA PHE A 65 1.50 4.61 10.90
C PHE A 65 0.39 3.56 10.94
N TYR A 66 0.59 2.41 10.33
CA TYR A 66 -0.46 1.40 10.22
C TYR A 66 -0.68 0.67 11.56
N GLN A 67 0.36 0.47 12.35
CA GLN A 67 0.30 -0.26 13.63
C GLN A 67 -0.71 0.35 14.63
N GLN A 68 -1.06 1.63 14.49
CA GLN A 68 -2.06 2.28 15.35
C GLN A 68 -3.49 1.79 15.13
N PHE A 69 -3.74 1.02 14.06
CA PHE A 69 -5.06 0.52 13.68
C PHE A 69 -5.22 -0.98 13.88
N PHE A 70 -4.11 -1.70 14.15
CA PHE A 70 -4.10 -3.15 14.22
C PHE A 70 -3.44 -3.62 15.52
N ASN A 71 -4.06 -4.60 16.15
CA ASN A 71 -3.48 -5.28 17.32
C ASN A 71 -2.58 -6.47 16.91
N ILE A 72 -2.36 -6.64 15.60
CA ILE A 72 -1.45 -7.62 15.01
C ILE A 72 -0.22 -6.91 14.44
N PRO A 73 0.97 -7.54 14.49
CA PRO A 73 2.17 -7.05 13.84
C PRO A 73 2.01 -7.21 12.32
N LEU A 74 1.76 -6.10 11.64
CA LEU A 74 1.54 -6.11 10.19
C LEU A 74 2.76 -6.63 9.40
N HIS A 75 3.97 -6.55 9.95
CA HIS A 75 5.18 -7.07 9.31
C HIS A 75 5.17 -8.58 9.05
N ASP A 76 4.29 -9.34 9.72
CA ASP A 76 4.14 -10.78 9.48
C ASP A 76 3.23 -11.10 8.28
N PHE A 77 2.52 -10.10 7.73
CA PHE A 77 1.52 -10.31 6.66
C PHE A 77 1.71 -9.37 5.46
N VAL A 78 2.23 -8.17 5.70
CA VAL A 78 2.48 -7.16 4.67
C VAL A 78 3.95 -7.23 4.29
N ASN A 79 4.22 -7.49 3.01
CA ASN A 79 5.56 -7.29 2.48
C ASN A 79 5.78 -5.79 2.25
N TRP A 80 6.45 -5.14 3.21
CA TRP A 80 6.75 -3.70 3.15
C TRP A 80 7.63 -3.33 1.96
N ASP A 81 8.40 -4.26 1.39
CA ASP A 81 9.18 -4.00 0.18
C ASP A 81 8.27 -3.75 -1.03
N HIS A 82 7.07 -4.32 -1.08
CA HIS A 82 6.11 -4.08 -2.16
C HIS A 82 5.51 -2.67 -2.08
N LEU A 83 5.43 -2.12 -0.88
CA LEU A 83 4.88 -0.78 -0.60
C LEU A 83 5.96 0.30 -0.48
N ASP A 84 7.24 -0.08 -0.55
CA ASP A 84 8.33 0.88 -0.44
C ASP A 84 8.40 1.79 -1.67
N PHE A 85 8.49 3.09 -1.44
CA PHE A 85 8.69 4.09 -2.47
C PHE A 85 9.34 5.36 -1.92
N TYR A 86 9.99 6.10 -2.81
CA TYR A 86 10.72 7.32 -2.50
C TYR A 86 10.16 8.46 -3.34
N VAL A 87 9.58 9.47 -2.69
CA VAL A 87 9.06 10.65 -3.36
C VAL A 87 10.05 11.79 -3.25
N PRO A 88 10.69 12.24 -4.35
CA PRO A 88 11.56 13.42 -4.31
C PRO A 88 10.81 14.66 -3.84
N GLU A 89 11.42 15.41 -2.92
CA GLU A 89 10.86 16.67 -2.41
C GLU A 89 10.65 17.67 -3.55
N GLN A 90 11.62 17.75 -4.47
CA GLN A 90 11.51 18.55 -5.68
C GLN A 90 11.03 17.66 -6.82
N LYS A 91 9.89 18.02 -7.41
CA LYS A 91 9.34 17.36 -8.58
C LYS A 91 9.88 18.02 -9.85
N ASP A 92 10.41 17.21 -10.75
CA ASP A 92 10.85 17.63 -12.09
C ASP A 92 9.67 18.20 -12.90
N LYS A 93 9.92 19.22 -13.73
CA LYS A 93 8.88 19.91 -14.52
C LYS A 93 8.19 19.02 -15.55
N ASP A 94 8.91 18.04 -16.11
CA ASP A 94 8.39 17.09 -17.10
C ASP A 94 7.89 15.77 -16.49
N THR A 95 7.77 15.73 -15.17
CA THR A 95 7.30 14.57 -14.42
C THR A 95 5.82 14.67 -14.10
N ILE A 96 5.10 13.58 -14.34
CA ILE A 96 3.73 13.38 -13.90
C ILE A 96 3.74 12.43 -12.70
N ARG A 97 3.15 12.87 -11.58
CA ARG A 97 3.12 12.19 -10.29
C ARG A 97 1.71 11.71 -9.95
N ILE A 98 1.56 10.41 -9.80
CA ILE A 98 0.30 9.72 -9.52
C ILE A 98 0.39 9.02 -8.17
N PHE A 99 -0.62 9.23 -7.32
CA PHE A 99 -0.83 8.43 -6.12
C PHE A 99 -2.07 7.56 -6.28
N VAL A 100 -1.90 6.25 -6.15
CA VAL A 100 -2.98 5.26 -6.24
C VAL A 100 -3.35 4.81 -4.84
N PHE A 101 -4.55 5.17 -4.39
CA PHE A 101 -5.09 4.83 -3.08
C PHE A 101 -5.98 3.60 -3.20
N GLY A 102 -5.70 2.58 -2.39
CA GLY A 102 -6.55 1.40 -2.32
C GLY A 102 -6.26 0.49 -1.13
N GLU A 103 -6.92 -0.66 -1.14
CA GLU A 103 -6.86 -1.64 -0.05
C GLU A 103 -6.10 -2.89 -0.54
N SER A 104 -6.39 -4.07 -0.01
CA SER A 104 -5.74 -5.31 -0.44
C SER A 104 -5.94 -5.62 -1.93
N ALA A 105 -7.07 -5.22 -2.53
CA ALA A 105 -7.34 -5.43 -3.96
C ALA A 105 -6.37 -4.66 -4.88
N MET A 106 -5.72 -3.59 -4.39
CA MET A 106 -4.71 -2.83 -5.14
C MET A 106 -3.28 -3.10 -4.69
N TYR A 107 -3.07 -4.06 -3.78
CA TYR A 107 -1.76 -4.46 -3.30
C TYR A 107 -1.18 -5.58 -4.18
N GLY A 108 0.11 -5.51 -4.50
CA GLY A 108 0.81 -6.56 -5.25
C GLY A 108 1.77 -6.04 -6.31
N LEU A 109 2.65 -6.92 -6.80
CA LEU A 109 3.67 -6.62 -7.81
C LEU A 109 3.10 -6.53 -9.23
N GLU A 110 1.92 -7.13 -9.39
CA GLU A 110 1.10 -7.28 -10.58
C GLU A 110 -0.20 -6.46 -10.52
N SER A 111 -0.35 -5.65 -9.47
CA SER A 111 -1.51 -4.79 -9.25
C SER A 111 -1.78 -3.83 -10.40
N SER A 112 -3.03 -3.36 -10.49
CA SER A 112 -3.47 -2.39 -11.50
C SER A 112 -2.58 -1.14 -11.55
N ALA A 113 -2.04 -0.69 -10.41
CA ALA A 113 -1.09 0.43 -10.35
C ALA A 113 0.23 0.14 -11.07
N ARG A 114 0.74 -1.10 -10.95
CA ARG A 114 1.97 -1.56 -11.60
C ARG A 114 1.76 -1.71 -13.11
N GLN A 115 0.63 -2.29 -13.51
CA GLN A 115 0.25 -2.43 -14.91
C GLN A 115 0.07 -1.06 -15.59
N LEU A 116 -0.65 -0.14 -14.94
CA LEU A 116 -0.79 1.24 -15.40
C LEU A 116 0.57 1.91 -15.61
N GLY A 117 1.52 1.70 -14.70
CA GLY A 117 2.83 2.31 -14.81
C GLY A 117 3.66 1.83 -15.99
N VAL A 118 3.56 0.55 -16.33
CA VAL A 118 4.17 0.02 -17.55
C VAL A 118 3.48 0.60 -18.79
N MET A 119 2.15 0.63 -18.81
CA MET A 119 1.37 1.17 -19.93
C MET A 119 1.71 2.63 -20.23
N LEU A 120 1.76 3.48 -19.20
CA LEU A 120 2.06 4.90 -19.32
C LEU A 120 3.50 5.15 -19.79
N LYS A 121 4.48 4.45 -19.21
CA LYS A 121 5.90 4.60 -19.60
C LYS A 121 6.15 4.18 -21.04
N HIS A 122 5.50 3.11 -21.49
CA HIS A 122 5.66 2.61 -22.85
C HIS A 122 4.92 3.47 -23.87
N SER A 123 3.67 3.81 -23.59
CA SER A 123 2.78 4.44 -24.58
C SER A 123 2.92 5.96 -24.62
N ILE A 124 3.45 6.57 -23.55
CA ILE A 124 3.71 8.02 -23.44
C ILE A 124 5.15 8.25 -22.91
N PRO A 125 6.18 7.87 -23.69
CA PRO A 125 7.57 7.90 -23.23
C PRO A 125 8.16 9.32 -23.11
N VAL A 126 7.47 10.34 -23.67
CA VAL A 126 7.89 11.75 -23.61
C VAL A 126 7.77 12.34 -22.20
N LYS A 127 6.99 11.71 -21.31
CA LYS A 127 6.83 12.13 -19.91
C LYS A 127 7.56 11.19 -18.98
N LYS A 128 8.10 11.76 -17.90
CA LYS A 128 8.59 10.96 -16.77
C LYS A 128 7.41 10.64 -15.87
N TRP A 129 7.29 9.38 -15.45
CA TRP A 129 6.18 8.90 -14.65
C TRP A 129 6.62 8.48 -13.25
N GLU A 130 6.07 9.13 -12.24
CA GLU A 130 6.20 8.76 -10.83
C GLU A 130 4.87 8.20 -10.34
N ILE A 131 4.81 6.92 -10.05
CA ILE A 131 3.56 6.22 -9.72
C ILE A 131 3.75 5.52 -8.39
N TYR A 132 3.04 6.01 -7.39
CA TYR A 132 3.15 5.56 -6.01
C TYR A 132 1.88 4.81 -5.61
N ASN A 133 2.02 3.51 -5.37
CA ASN A 133 0.94 2.68 -4.87
C ASN A 133 0.82 2.86 -3.35
N VAL A 134 -0.20 3.60 -2.92
CA VAL A 134 -0.51 3.92 -1.52
C VAL A 134 -1.64 3.00 -1.04
N SER A 135 -1.48 1.70 -1.29
CA SER A 135 -2.38 0.66 -0.80
C SER A 135 -1.82 -0.06 0.41
N CYS A 136 -2.70 -0.66 1.22
CA CYS A 136 -2.30 -1.56 2.28
C CYS A 136 -3.41 -2.58 2.52
N PRO A 137 -3.10 -3.87 2.71
CA PRO A 137 -4.11 -4.85 3.09
C PRO A 137 -4.83 -4.51 4.40
N GLY A 138 -6.14 -4.76 4.45
CA GLY A 138 -6.96 -4.63 5.66
C GLY A 138 -7.32 -3.20 6.08
N ILE A 139 -6.85 -2.16 5.38
CA ILE A 139 -7.28 -0.77 5.64
C ILE A 139 -8.59 -0.45 4.90
N ASN A 140 -9.19 0.69 5.23
CA ASN A 140 -10.43 1.21 4.63
C ASN A 140 -10.38 2.75 4.45
N SER A 141 -11.50 3.38 4.11
CA SER A 141 -11.61 4.83 3.86
C SER A 141 -11.16 5.71 5.04
N HIS A 142 -11.24 5.22 6.28
CA HIS A 142 -10.77 5.96 7.46
C HIS A 142 -9.26 6.18 7.43
N VAL A 143 -8.52 5.14 7.07
CA VAL A 143 -7.05 5.16 7.02
C VAL A 143 -6.58 5.87 5.75
N LEU A 144 -7.20 5.54 4.61
CA LEU A 144 -6.89 6.15 3.32
C LEU A 144 -7.05 7.67 3.32
N TYR A 145 -7.99 8.23 4.10
CA TYR A 145 -8.12 9.67 4.29
C TYR A 145 -6.81 10.33 4.79
N PHE A 146 -6.12 9.72 5.75
CA PHE A 146 -4.87 10.26 6.28
C PHE A 146 -3.72 10.15 5.27
N LEU A 147 -3.68 9.04 4.53
CA LEU A 147 -2.71 8.81 3.47
C LEU A 147 -2.89 9.84 2.34
N ALA A 148 -4.11 10.08 1.88
CA ALA A 148 -4.41 11.11 0.89
C ALA A 148 -4.01 12.51 1.38
N LYS A 149 -4.31 12.84 2.63
CA LYS A 149 -3.90 14.13 3.24
C LYS A 149 -2.38 14.27 3.29
N ALA A 150 -1.63 13.20 3.58
CA ALA A 150 -0.17 13.25 3.54
C ALA A 150 0.36 13.42 2.12
N CYS A 151 -0.16 12.64 1.17
CA CYS A 151 0.27 12.66 -0.24
C CYS A 151 -0.10 13.97 -0.96
N SER A 152 -1.15 14.67 -0.52
CA SER A 152 -1.54 15.99 -1.07
C SER A 152 -0.45 17.05 -0.96
N LYS A 153 0.47 16.88 0.00
CA LYS A 153 1.61 17.79 0.22
C LYS A 153 2.81 17.46 -0.68
N LEU A 154 2.71 16.41 -1.49
CA LEU A 154 3.81 15.88 -2.30
C LEU A 154 3.61 16.20 -3.79
N SER A 155 3.02 17.34 -4.12
CA SER A 155 2.82 17.84 -5.50
C SER A 155 2.22 16.82 -6.50
N PRO A 156 1.09 16.16 -6.16
CA PRO A 156 0.43 15.22 -7.05
C PRO A 156 -0.12 15.91 -8.31
N ASP A 157 -0.11 15.21 -9.46
CA ASP A 157 -0.96 15.57 -10.62
C ASP A 157 -2.23 14.74 -10.65
N PHE A 158 -2.15 13.49 -10.19
CA PHE A 158 -3.29 12.57 -10.18
C PHE A 158 -3.43 11.87 -8.84
N PHE A 159 -4.67 11.82 -8.36
CA PHE A 159 -5.12 10.85 -7.36
C PHE A 159 -5.99 9.81 -8.06
N ILE A 160 -5.69 8.54 -7.85
CA ILE A 160 -6.57 7.43 -8.24
C ILE A 160 -7.10 6.80 -6.96
N ILE A 161 -8.42 6.72 -6.81
CA ILE A 161 -9.06 6.22 -5.58
C ILE A 161 -9.91 5.00 -5.93
N TYR A 162 -9.53 3.84 -5.39
CA TYR A 162 -10.31 2.59 -5.46
C TYR A 162 -10.42 2.02 -4.04
N MET A 163 -11.53 2.28 -3.35
CA MET A 163 -11.68 1.93 -1.93
C MET A 163 -13.11 1.62 -1.51
N GLY A 164 -13.24 0.81 -0.46
CA GLY A 164 -14.50 0.48 0.21
C GLY A 164 -14.74 -1.03 0.39
N ASN A 165 -13.80 -1.88 -0.03
CA ASN A 165 -13.88 -3.34 0.14
C ASN A 165 -13.76 -3.78 1.61
N ASN A 166 -13.27 -2.91 2.49
CA ASN A 166 -13.05 -3.20 3.90
C ASN A 166 -13.84 -2.27 4.85
N GLU A 167 -14.87 -1.55 4.38
CA GLU A 167 -15.62 -0.65 5.28
C GLU A 167 -16.29 -1.37 6.45
N THR A 168 -16.71 -2.63 6.24
CA THR A 168 -17.34 -3.43 7.30
C THR A 168 -16.31 -4.00 8.29
N ILE A 169 -15.16 -4.46 7.81
CA ILE A 169 -14.19 -5.25 8.62
C ILE A 169 -12.94 -4.47 9.04
N GLY A 170 -12.62 -3.38 8.34
CA GLY A 170 -11.42 -2.59 8.55
C GLY A 170 -11.50 -1.72 9.82
N PRO A 171 -10.45 -0.93 10.09
CA PRO A 171 -10.39 -0.05 11.27
C PRO A 171 -11.63 0.83 11.40
N TYR A 172 -12.22 0.87 12.59
CA TYR A 172 -13.46 1.62 12.89
C TYR A 172 -14.71 1.15 12.12
N GLY A 173 -14.63 0.02 11.39
CA GLY A 173 -15.77 -0.59 10.69
C GLY A 173 -16.81 -1.19 11.62
N GLU A 174 -17.85 -1.80 11.06
CA GLU A 174 -19.05 -2.31 11.75
C GLU A 174 -18.74 -3.26 12.92
N HIS A 175 -17.66 -4.04 12.80
CA HIS A 175 -17.24 -4.98 13.84
C HIS A 175 -16.34 -4.37 14.92
N SER A 176 -16.04 -3.08 14.86
CA SER A 176 -15.19 -2.40 15.84
C SER A 176 -15.96 -1.96 17.09
N TRP A 177 -15.30 -1.97 18.25
CA TRP A 177 -15.88 -1.49 19.51
C TRP A 177 -16.39 -0.04 19.42
N LEU A 178 -15.65 0.84 18.72
CA LEU A 178 -16.03 2.24 18.53
C LEU A 178 -17.31 2.40 17.68
N TYR A 179 -17.55 1.48 16.75
CA TYR A 179 -18.74 1.50 15.90
C TYR A 179 -20.03 1.25 16.70
N SER A 180 -19.97 0.43 17.75
CA SER A 180 -21.10 0.10 18.63
C SER A 180 -21.68 1.31 19.38
N TYR A 181 -20.97 2.44 19.45
CA TYR A 181 -21.42 3.65 20.14
C TYR A 181 -21.68 4.80 19.15
N PRO A 182 -22.95 5.22 18.94
CA PRO A 182 -23.31 6.16 17.88
C PRO A 182 -22.57 7.50 17.88
N PHE A 183 -22.18 7.99 19.06
CA PHE A 183 -21.44 9.24 19.18
C PHE A 183 -19.97 9.07 18.81
N LEU A 184 -19.34 7.94 19.16
CA LEU A 184 -17.91 7.65 18.94
C LEU A 184 -17.57 7.40 17.47
N ARG A 185 -18.51 6.86 16.69
CA ARG A 185 -18.31 6.57 15.26
C ARG A 185 -18.38 7.77 14.31
N LYS A 186 -18.42 9.01 14.82
CA LYS A 186 -18.37 10.22 13.96
C LYS A 186 -16.98 10.36 13.34
N ASN A 187 -16.87 10.72 12.06
CA ASN A 187 -15.56 10.89 11.39
C ASN A 187 -14.64 11.86 12.16
N SER A 188 -15.17 12.91 12.80
CA SER A 188 -14.37 13.84 13.60
C SER A 188 -13.77 13.18 14.85
N ILE A 189 -14.51 12.28 15.51
CA ILE A 189 -14.02 11.54 16.68
C ILE A 189 -13.02 10.48 16.26
N ILE A 190 -13.30 9.73 15.19
CA ILE A 190 -12.36 8.75 14.62
C ILE A 190 -11.04 9.44 14.23
N ARG A 191 -11.13 10.64 13.62
CA ARG A 191 -9.95 11.44 13.28
C ARG A 191 -9.21 11.91 14.52
N LEU A 192 -9.92 12.43 15.52
CA LEU A 192 -9.33 12.86 16.79
C LEU A 192 -8.65 11.69 17.53
N HIS A 193 -9.29 10.53 17.57
CA HIS A 193 -8.75 9.31 18.17
C HIS A 193 -7.45 8.88 17.46
N THR A 194 -7.45 8.87 16.12
CA THR A 194 -6.25 8.58 15.34
C THR A 194 -5.13 9.60 15.61
N TYR A 195 -5.46 10.90 15.69
CA TYR A 195 -4.47 11.92 16.06
C TYR A 195 -3.95 11.74 17.50
N ALA A 196 -4.82 11.39 18.45
CA ALA A 196 -4.41 11.11 19.83
C ALA A 196 -3.46 9.91 19.89
N ASN A 197 -3.73 8.85 19.14
CA ASN A 197 -2.87 7.66 19.06
C ASN A 197 -1.47 8.00 18.48
N SER A 198 -1.30 9.13 17.78
CA SER A 198 0.03 9.59 17.32
C SER A 198 0.89 10.24 18.43
N LEU A 199 0.31 10.56 19.59
CA LEU A 199 1.03 11.15 20.72
C LEU A 199 1.84 10.10 21.48
N ARG A 200 3.07 10.44 21.86
CA ARG A 200 3.96 9.53 22.61
C ARG A 200 3.40 9.19 23.98
N MET A 201 2.70 10.13 24.62
CA MET A 201 2.02 9.85 25.90
C MET A 201 0.96 8.75 25.77
N VAL A 202 0.19 8.73 24.68
CA VAL A 202 -0.86 7.72 24.48
C VAL A 202 -0.20 6.37 24.24
N GLN A 203 0.81 6.33 23.37
CA GLN A 203 1.62 5.14 23.12
C GLN A 203 2.28 4.56 24.39
N PHE A 204 2.69 5.43 25.32
CA PHE A 204 3.27 5.03 26.60
C PHE A 204 2.28 4.20 27.43
N PHE A 205 1.00 4.58 27.43
CA PHE A 205 -0.06 3.85 28.15
C PHE A 205 -0.66 2.67 27.35
N GLU A 206 -0.51 2.66 26.01
CA GLU A 206 -0.97 1.56 25.15
C GLU A 206 -0.17 0.24 25.32
N ARG A 207 1.00 0.27 25.99
CA ARG A 207 2.04 -0.78 25.92
C ARG A 207 1.71 -2.17 26.50
N ASN A 208 0.44 -2.48 26.74
CA ASN A 208 -0.05 -3.81 27.10
C ASN A 208 -0.99 -4.37 26.02
N GLN A 209 -0.47 -4.73 24.85
CA GLN A 209 -1.21 -5.51 23.86
C GLN A 209 -0.66 -6.92 23.70
N ASN A 210 -1.58 -7.88 23.66
CA ASN A 210 -1.36 -9.33 23.73
C ASN A 210 -0.42 -9.87 22.63
N LYS A 211 0.56 -10.68 23.05
CA LYS A 211 1.51 -11.37 22.16
C LYS A 211 0.92 -12.59 21.43
N ASN A 212 -0.33 -12.99 21.70
CA ASN A 212 -0.90 -14.29 21.29
C ASN A 212 -1.72 -14.26 19.99
N TRP A 213 -1.63 -13.23 19.15
CA TRP A 213 -2.43 -13.18 17.91
C TRP A 213 -2.10 -14.31 16.92
N ARG A 214 -0.90 -14.91 16.99
CA ARG A 214 -0.45 -16.05 16.15
C ARG A 214 -1.26 -17.34 16.35
N GLU A 215 -2.18 -17.37 17.32
CA GLU A 215 -3.04 -18.53 17.61
C GLU A 215 -4.33 -18.56 16.78
N GLN A 216 -4.64 -17.52 15.99
CA GLN A 216 -5.84 -17.47 15.14
C GLN A 216 -5.70 -18.36 13.90
N LYS A 217 -6.65 -19.27 13.70
CA LYS A 217 -6.72 -20.17 12.54
C LYS A 217 -7.47 -19.50 11.39
N PRO A 218 -7.28 -19.90 10.13
CA PRO A 218 -8.02 -19.34 8.99
C PRO A 218 -9.55 -19.33 9.15
N LYS A 219 -10.11 -20.33 9.84
CA LYS A 219 -11.55 -20.39 10.19
C LYS A 219 -12.02 -19.29 11.15
N ASP A 220 -11.12 -18.75 11.98
CA ASP A 220 -11.40 -17.66 12.92
C ASP A 220 -11.45 -16.30 12.19
N LEU A 221 -10.99 -16.26 10.93
CA LEU A 221 -11.00 -15.09 10.04
C LEU A 221 -12.25 -15.03 9.14
N PHE A 222 -13.09 -16.08 9.10
CA PHE A 222 -14.29 -16.15 8.24
C PHE A 222 -15.28 -14.98 8.45
N PRO A 223 -15.52 -14.47 9.68
CA PRO A 223 -16.35 -13.27 9.89
C PRO A 223 -15.73 -11.97 9.33
N PHE A 224 -14.45 -12.00 8.95
CA PHE A 224 -13.66 -10.86 8.49
C PHE A 224 -13.34 -10.94 6.99
N LEU A 225 -14.20 -11.58 6.19
CA LEU A 225 -14.05 -11.56 4.74
C LEU A 225 -14.32 -10.14 4.21
N PRO A 226 -13.40 -9.57 3.40
CA PRO A 226 -13.63 -8.29 2.74
C PRO A 226 -14.90 -8.31 1.90
N LYS A 227 -15.72 -7.27 2.08
CA LYS A 227 -16.95 -7.04 1.32
C LYS A 227 -17.24 -5.54 1.25
N GLN A 228 -17.85 -5.13 0.15
CA GLN A 228 -18.34 -3.76 0.01
C GLN A 228 -19.30 -3.43 1.16
N GLY A 229 -19.10 -2.29 1.83
CA GLY A 229 -20.01 -1.81 2.87
C GLY A 229 -21.37 -1.42 2.27
N GLN A 230 -22.43 -2.13 2.63
CA GLN A 230 -23.80 -1.83 2.15
C GLN A 230 -24.69 -1.23 3.24
N GLU A 231 -24.25 -1.22 4.50
CA GLU A 231 -25.05 -0.68 5.61
C GLU A 231 -25.13 0.85 5.51
N LYS A 232 -26.34 1.40 5.70
CA LYS A 232 -26.65 2.82 5.47
C LYS A 232 -25.72 3.76 6.24
N ARG A 233 -25.39 3.45 7.49
CA ARG A 233 -24.53 4.30 8.32
C ARG A 233 -23.06 4.20 7.93
N THR A 234 -22.58 3.01 7.58
CA THR A 234 -21.28 2.78 6.97
C THR A 234 -21.14 3.61 5.70
N LEU A 235 -22.15 3.59 4.83
CA LEU A 235 -22.19 4.42 3.61
C LEU A 235 -22.14 5.93 3.90
N GLN A 236 -22.81 6.43 4.94
CA GLN A 236 -22.74 7.86 5.32
C GLN A 236 -21.32 8.28 5.77
N ILE A 237 -20.64 7.40 6.50
CA ILE A 237 -19.29 7.63 7.00
C ILE A 237 -18.28 7.58 5.84
N TYR A 238 -18.43 6.57 4.99
CA TYR A 238 -17.68 6.40 3.74
C TYR A 238 -17.86 7.61 2.82
N GLU A 239 -19.10 8.07 2.57
CA GLU A 239 -19.39 9.24 1.74
C GLU A 239 -18.59 10.46 2.20
N LYS A 240 -18.54 10.68 3.52
CA LYS A 240 -17.77 11.79 4.08
C LYS A 240 -16.26 11.60 3.87
N ASN A 241 -15.72 10.39 4.02
CA ASN A 241 -14.29 10.15 3.80
C ASN A 241 -13.91 10.32 2.33
N LEU A 242 -14.68 9.73 1.40
CA LEU A 242 -14.45 9.86 -0.04
C LEU A 242 -14.55 11.33 -0.49
N ARG A 243 -15.59 12.05 -0.07
CA ARG A 243 -15.71 13.50 -0.38
C ARG A 243 -14.52 14.30 0.14
N ASP A 244 -14.10 14.07 1.38
CA ASP A 244 -12.99 14.80 1.98
C ASP A 244 -11.64 14.43 1.28
N MET A 245 -11.48 13.20 0.77
CA MET A 245 -10.32 12.78 -0.05
C MET A 245 -10.32 13.42 -1.44
N ILE A 246 -11.47 13.47 -2.12
CA ILE A 246 -11.62 14.17 -3.41
C ILE A 246 -11.25 15.65 -3.25
N GLN A 247 -11.80 16.32 -2.23
CA GLN A 247 -11.46 17.71 -1.92
C GLN A 247 -9.97 17.89 -1.65
N THR A 248 -9.35 16.94 -0.95
CA THR A 248 -7.91 16.95 -0.67
C THR A 248 -7.09 16.90 -1.97
N GLY A 249 -7.47 16.06 -2.95
CA GLY A 249 -6.83 16.01 -4.26
C GLY A 249 -7.00 17.30 -5.05
N ILE A 250 -8.22 17.83 -5.12
CA ILE A 250 -8.54 19.09 -5.81
C ILE A 250 -7.75 20.27 -5.21
N PHE A 251 -7.68 20.37 -3.87
CA PHE A 251 -6.91 21.42 -3.20
C PHE A 251 -5.41 21.31 -3.43
N ALA A 252 -4.92 20.11 -3.77
CA ALA A 252 -3.53 19.90 -4.20
C ALA A 252 -3.33 20.11 -5.71
N HIS A 253 -4.35 20.59 -6.43
CA HIS A 253 -4.37 20.78 -7.88
C HIS A 253 -4.25 19.50 -8.71
N ALA A 254 -4.56 18.34 -8.12
CA ALA A 254 -4.60 17.06 -8.82
C ALA A 254 -5.96 16.81 -9.50
N ASP A 255 -5.93 16.11 -10.63
CA ASP A 255 -7.12 15.43 -11.16
C ASP A 255 -7.39 14.17 -10.32
N VAL A 256 -8.64 13.96 -9.94
CA VAL A 256 -9.05 12.86 -9.06
C VAL A 256 -9.88 11.86 -9.85
N ILE A 257 -9.31 10.69 -10.09
CA ILE A 257 -9.99 9.55 -10.70
C ILE A 257 -10.55 8.68 -9.57
N VAL A 258 -11.85 8.38 -9.61
CA VAL A 258 -12.53 7.55 -8.61
C VAL A 258 -13.14 6.35 -9.30
N GLY A 259 -12.74 5.14 -8.90
CA GLY A 259 -13.29 3.89 -9.42
C GLY A 259 -14.51 3.42 -8.61
N THR A 260 -15.57 2.95 -9.29
CA THR A 260 -16.57 2.10 -8.63
C THR A 260 -15.92 0.79 -8.18
N LEU A 261 -16.50 0.11 -7.20
CA LEU A 261 -15.99 -1.18 -6.73
C LEU A 261 -16.65 -2.33 -7.47
N SER A 262 -15.87 -3.34 -7.84
CA SER A 262 -16.41 -4.61 -8.31
C SER A 262 -16.03 -5.78 -7.38
N TYR A 263 -16.70 -6.91 -7.58
CA TYR A 263 -16.52 -8.13 -6.80
C TYR A 263 -17.01 -9.34 -7.60
N ASN A 264 -16.51 -10.51 -7.22
CA ASN A 264 -16.93 -11.79 -7.78
C ASN A 264 -18.36 -12.13 -7.33
N ARG A 265 -19.33 -11.92 -8.22
CA ARG A 265 -20.76 -12.16 -7.93
C ARG A 265 -21.12 -13.64 -7.83
N LYS A 266 -20.21 -14.53 -8.24
CA LYS A 266 -20.33 -16.00 -8.14
C LYS A 266 -19.77 -16.52 -6.81
N TYR A 267 -19.02 -15.70 -6.06
CA TYR A 267 -18.40 -16.09 -4.80
C TYR A 267 -19.46 -16.50 -3.75
N GLY A 268 -19.21 -17.62 -3.05
CA GLY A 268 -20.11 -18.17 -2.04
C GLY A 268 -21.44 -18.73 -2.57
N LYS A 269 -21.64 -18.78 -3.90
CA LYS A 269 -22.83 -19.36 -4.55
C LYS A 269 -22.49 -20.68 -5.22
N LYS A 270 -23.40 -21.64 -5.18
CA LYS A 270 -23.18 -22.93 -5.85
C LYS A 270 -23.16 -22.75 -7.38
N LYS A 271 -22.42 -23.59 -8.10
CA LYS A 271 -22.27 -23.50 -9.56
C LYS A 271 -23.62 -23.53 -10.28
N GLU A 272 -24.59 -24.29 -9.78
CA GLU A 272 -25.95 -24.40 -10.34
C GLU A 272 -26.75 -23.09 -10.21
N GLU A 273 -26.40 -22.24 -9.24
CA GLU A 273 -27.07 -20.96 -8.99
C GLU A 273 -26.55 -19.85 -9.90
N TRP A 274 -25.42 -20.04 -10.59
CA TRP A 274 -24.75 -18.98 -11.35
C TRP A 274 -25.62 -18.41 -12.47
N GLY A 275 -26.43 -19.23 -13.14
CA GLY A 275 -27.37 -18.79 -14.19
C GLY A 275 -28.52 -17.91 -13.67
N SER A 276 -28.79 -17.93 -12.36
CA SER A 276 -29.83 -17.12 -11.72
C SER A 276 -29.34 -15.74 -11.29
N ILE A 277 -28.02 -15.50 -11.27
CA ILE A 277 -27.45 -14.23 -10.85
C ILE A 277 -27.86 -13.15 -11.85
N ARG A 278 -28.20 -11.97 -11.31
CA ARG A 278 -28.48 -10.76 -12.09
C ARG A 278 -27.50 -9.68 -11.67
N PHE A 279 -27.06 -8.89 -12.64
CA PHE A 279 -26.21 -7.75 -12.37
C PHE A 279 -27.06 -6.64 -11.76
N GLU A 280 -26.67 -6.19 -10.57
CA GLU A 280 -27.26 -5.05 -9.89
C GLU A 280 -26.13 -4.16 -9.36
N PRO A 281 -26.20 -2.83 -9.60
CA PRO A 281 -25.30 -1.88 -8.96
C PRO A 281 -25.53 -1.83 -7.46
N THR A 282 -24.44 -1.83 -6.69
CA THR A 282 -24.49 -1.76 -5.23
C THR A 282 -24.82 -0.35 -4.73
N GLU A 283 -25.32 -0.23 -3.50
CA GLU A 283 -25.58 1.09 -2.89
C GLU A 283 -24.29 1.90 -2.72
N MET A 284 -23.17 1.21 -2.45
CA MET A 284 -21.85 1.83 -2.41
C MET A 284 -21.45 2.43 -3.76
N ASN A 285 -21.66 1.73 -4.87
CA ASN A 285 -21.35 2.26 -6.20
C ASN A 285 -22.26 3.44 -6.57
N ARG A 286 -23.54 3.41 -6.18
CA ARG A 286 -24.43 4.57 -6.32
C ARG A 286 -23.93 5.77 -5.52
N CYS A 287 -23.51 5.54 -4.27
CA CYS A 287 -22.89 6.57 -3.43
C CYS A 287 -21.62 7.18 -4.06
N ILE A 288 -20.73 6.34 -4.61
CA ILE A 288 -19.52 6.79 -5.33
C ILE A 288 -19.90 7.70 -6.50
N ALA A 289 -20.83 7.26 -7.35
CA ALA A 289 -21.29 8.03 -8.51
C ALA A 289 -21.93 9.37 -8.09
N ASP A 290 -22.82 9.33 -7.09
CA ASP A 290 -23.49 10.53 -6.57
C ASP A 290 -22.52 11.55 -5.98
N ILE A 291 -21.44 11.10 -5.34
CA ILE A 291 -20.39 12.00 -4.84
C ILE A 291 -19.62 12.61 -6.00
N CYS A 292 -19.18 11.80 -6.97
CA CYS A 292 -18.40 12.29 -8.11
C CYS A 292 -19.20 13.33 -8.91
N ASN A 293 -20.50 13.09 -9.13
CA ASN A 293 -21.41 14.01 -9.83
C ASN A 293 -21.56 15.38 -9.14
N LYS A 294 -21.26 15.49 -7.83
CA LYS A 294 -21.27 16.76 -7.10
C LYS A 294 -20.01 17.62 -7.38
N PHE A 295 -19.00 17.08 -8.07
CA PHE A 295 -17.77 17.79 -8.43
C PHE A 295 -17.67 17.97 -9.95
N PRO A 296 -17.93 19.18 -10.49
CA PRO A 296 -18.04 19.38 -11.94
C PRO A 296 -16.69 19.51 -12.66
N GLN A 297 -15.56 19.60 -11.95
CA GLN A 297 -14.23 19.78 -12.53
C GLN A 297 -13.19 18.94 -11.79
N ASN A 298 -12.20 18.44 -12.53
CA ASN A 298 -11.04 17.69 -12.02
C ASN A 298 -11.41 16.41 -11.25
N VAL A 299 -12.62 15.89 -11.43
CA VAL A 299 -13.07 14.62 -10.84
C VAL A 299 -13.64 13.75 -11.95
N HIS A 300 -13.15 12.52 -12.04
CA HIS A 300 -13.44 11.60 -13.13
C HIS A 300 -13.89 10.26 -12.55
N LEU A 301 -15.14 9.89 -12.79
CA LEU A 301 -15.67 8.58 -12.42
C LEU A 301 -15.23 7.54 -13.45
N VAL A 302 -14.69 6.42 -12.98
CA VAL A 302 -14.43 5.22 -13.78
C VAL A 302 -15.34 4.11 -13.27
N ASP A 303 -16.30 3.68 -14.09
CA ASP A 303 -17.22 2.60 -13.70
C ASP A 303 -16.61 1.22 -13.95
N VAL A 304 -15.82 0.77 -12.97
CA VAL A 304 -15.12 -0.52 -12.99
C VAL A 304 -16.12 -1.69 -12.98
N ASP A 305 -17.21 -1.59 -12.22
CA ASP A 305 -18.18 -2.68 -12.06
C ASP A 305 -18.97 -2.92 -13.35
N GLU A 306 -19.41 -1.85 -14.02
CA GLU A 306 -20.04 -1.95 -15.33
C GLU A 306 -19.05 -2.41 -16.42
N MET A 307 -17.81 -1.91 -16.38
CA MET A 307 -16.76 -2.32 -17.32
C MET A 307 -16.49 -3.82 -17.22
N LEU A 308 -16.30 -4.36 -16.01
CA LEU A 308 -16.08 -5.80 -15.84
C LEU A 308 -17.32 -6.60 -16.23
N SER A 309 -18.52 -6.11 -15.92
CA SER A 309 -19.77 -6.74 -16.35
C SER A 309 -19.85 -6.87 -17.87
N LYS A 310 -19.52 -5.81 -18.63
CA LYS A 310 -19.51 -5.83 -20.10
C LYS A 310 -18.52 -6.84 -20.69
N ASN A 311 -17.41 -7.09 -19.99
CA ASN A 311 -16.38 -8.04 -20.41
C ASN A 311 -16.59 -9.46 -19.84
N SER A 312 -17.59 -9.67 -19.00
CA SER A 312 -17.84 -10.95 -18.34
C SER A 312 -18.83 -11.82 -19.11
N PRO A 313 -18.61 -13.15 -19.19
CA PRO A 313 -19.59 -14.09 -19.69
C PRO A 313 -20.93 -13.95 -18.95
N GLY A 314 -22.01 -13.73 -19.71
CA GLY A 314 -23.35 -13.53 -19.15
C GLY A 314 -23.55 -12.22 -18.39
N GLY A 315 -22.62 -11.26 -18.50
CA GLY A 315 -22.72 -9.97 -17.83
C GLY A 315 -22.41 -9.99 -16.33
N ILE A 316 -21.91 -11.10 -15.79
CA ILE A 316 -21.72 -11.31 -14.35
C ILE A 316 -20.23 -11.49 -14.03
N PRO A 317 -19.57 -10.47 -13.45
CA PRO A 317 -18.18 -10.56 -12.97
C PRO A 317 -17.97 -11.74 -12.03
N GLY A 318 -16.97 -12.55 -12.34
CA GLY A 318 -16.64 -13.75 -11.57
C GLY A 318 -15.16 -14.14 -11.62
N TYR A 319 -14.91 -15.44 -11.49
CA TYR A 319 -13.55 -16.01 -11.38
C TYR A 319 -12.64 -15.75 -12.60
N GLU A 320 -13.18 -15.26 -13.72
CA GLU A 320 -12.38 -14.77 -14.84
C GLU A 320 -11.55 -13.51 -14.50
N TYR A 321 -11.99 -12.71 -13.53
CA TYR A 321 -11.34 -11.46 -13.13
C TYR A 321 -11.00 -11.39 -11.65
N PHE A 322 -11.41 -12.38 -10.86
CA PHE A 322 -11.17 -12.42 -9.41
C PHE A 322 -10.65 -13.77 -8.94
N CYS A 323 -9.62 -13.75 -8.09
CA CYS A 323 -9.10 -14.94 -7.41
C CYS A 323 -10.02 -15.39 -6.27
N ASP A 324 -10.74 -14.45 -5.65
CA ASP A 324 -11.69 -14.69 -4.57
C ASP A 324 -12.90 -13.74 -4.70
N ASN A 325 -13.46 -13.25 -3.59
CA ASN A 325 -14.56 -12.29 -3.60
C ASN A 325 -14.17 -10.92 -4.22
N ILE A 326 -12.94 -10.43 -4.00
CA ILE A 326 -12.57 -9.04 -4.31
C ILE A 326 -11.19 -8.85 -4.95
N HIS A 327 -10.27 -9.81 -4.80
CA HIS A 327 -8.90 -9.67 -5.28
C HIS A 327 -8.86 -10.06 -6.76
N PHE A 328 -8.32 -9.17 -7.57
CA PHE A 328 -8.28 -9.33 -9.01
C PHE A 328 -7.26 -10.40 -9.43
N THR A 329 -7.57 -11.11 -10.52
CA THR A 329 -6.55 -11.84 -11.29
C THR A 329 -5.63 -10.85 -12.02
N PHE A 330 -4.62 -11.35 -12.75
CA PHE A 330 -3.80 -10.49 -13.61
C PHE A 330 -4.65 -9.78 -14.66
N GLU A 331 -5.60 -10.50 -15.26
CA GLU A 331 -6.54 -10.00 -16.27
C GLU A 331 -7.49 -8.94 -15.69
N GLY A 332 -8.02 -9.17 -14.48
CA GLY A 332 -8.86 -8.19 -13.79
C GLY A 332 -8.10 -6.89 -13.52
N ASN A 333 -6.84 -7.00 -13.07
CA ASN A 333 -5.97 -5.85 -12.87
C ASN A 333 -5.63 -5.13 -14.19
N TYR A 334 -5.45 -5.87 -15.28
CA TYR A 334 -5.19 -5.31 -16.61
C TYR A 334 -6.34 -4.46 -17.12
N LEU A 335 -7.57 -4.96 -17.02
CA LEU A 335 -8.75 -4.21 -17.45
C LEU A 335 -8.92 -2.92 -16.65
N LEU A 336 -8.71 -2.96 -15.34
CA LEU A 336 -8.76 -1.76 -14.50
C LEU A 336 -7.66 -0.74 -14.87
N ALA A 337 -6.43 -1.22 -15.11
CA ALA A 337 -5.33 -0.37 -15.55
C ALA A 337 -5.61 0.28 -16.92
N CYS A 338 -6.26 -0.43 -17.84
CA CYS A 338 -6.67 0.13 -19.13
C CYS A 338 -7.64 1.30 -18.97
N GLU A 339 -8.64 1.19 -18.09
CA GLU A 339 -9.59 2.27 -17.85
C GLU A 339 -8.92 3.51 -17.24
N TRP A 340 -8.01 3.30 -16.28
CA TRP A 340 -7.22 4.41 -15.72
C TRP A 340 -6.30 5.03 -16.75
N PHE A 341 -5.66 4.23 -17.61
CA PHE A 341 -4.82 4.72 -18.69
C PHE A 341 -5.62 5.60 -19.65
N ARG A 342 -6.82 5.17 -20.05
CA ARG A 342 -7.70 5.97 -20.93
C ARG A 342 -8.11 7.28 -20.25
N ALA A 343 -8.52 7.23 -18.99
CA ALA A 343 -8.89 8.42 -18.22
C ALA A 343 -7.73 9.43 -18.16
N ILE A 344 -6.53 8.99 -17.78
CA ILE A 344 -5.34 9.85 -17.72
C ILE A 344 -4.99 10.40 -19.10
N SER A 345 -4.94 9.55 -20.12
CA SER A 345 -4.59 9.95 -21.48
C SER A 345 -5.53 11.03 -22.03
N ASN A 346 -6.84 10.90 -21.75
CA ASN A 346 -7.83 11.90 -22.15
C ASN A 346 -7.62 13.22 -21.40
N ILE A 347 -7.44 13.18 -20.09
CA ILE A 347 -7.17 14.37 -19.27
C ILE A 347 -5.92 15.11 -19.76
N LEU A 348 -4.84 14.38 -20.06
CA LEU A 348 -3.59 14.98 -20.57
C LEU A 348 -3.78 15.66 -21.93
N LYS A 349 -4.61 15.11 -22.81
CA LYS A 349 -4.95 15.73 -24.10
C LYS A 349 -5.81 16.97 -23.92
N GLU A 350 -6.85 16.90 -23.09
CA GLU A 350 -7.74 18.03 -22.78
C GLU A 350 -6.94 19.22 -22.23
N ARG A 351 -5.97 18.93 -21.35
CA ARG A 351 -5.05 19.92 -20.77
C ARG A 351 -3.89 20.31 -21.68
N LYS A 352 -3.79 19.74 -22.88
CA LYS A 352 -2.70 19.98 -23.86
C LYS A 352 -1.30 19.70 -23.29
N ILE A 353 -1.19 18.75 -22.35
CA ILE A 353 0.09 18.28 -21.79
C ILE A 353 0.80 17.35 -22.79
N ILE A 354 0.01 16.60 -23.57
CA ILE A 354 0.46 15.80 -24.71
C ILE A 354 -0.25 16.26 -25.99
N THR A 355 0.36 16.00 -27.15
CA THR A 355 -0.09 16.55 -28.45
C THR A 355 -0.54 15.48 -29.45
N GLU A 356 -0.51 14.19 -29.08
CA GLU A 356 -0.97 13.12 -29.97
C GLU A 356 -2.45 13.31 -30.34
N LYS A 357 -2.75 13.17 -31.63
CA LYS A 357 -4.11 13.19 -32.17
C LYS A 357 -4.69 11.78 -32.16
N GLY A 358 -5.97 11.63 -31.79
CA GLY A 358 -6.65 10.34 -31.72
C GLY A 358 -6.42 9.60 -30.40
N GLU A 359 -6.93 8.37 -30.27
CA GLU A 359 -6.71 7.52 -29.08
C GLU A 359 -5.25 7.04 -29.04
N ILE A 360 -4.65 6.99 -27.84
CA ILE A 360 -3.30 6.43 -27.69
C ILE A 360 -3.46 4.91 -27.60
N PRO A 361 -2.77 4.11 -28.44
CA PRO A 361 -2.88 2.67 -28.40
C PRO A 361 -2.58 2.11 -27.00
N LEU A 362 -3.41 1.18 -26.55
CA LEU A 362 -3.15 0.43 -25.32
C LEU A 362 -2.06 -0.61 -25.57
N MET A 363 -1.16 -0.73 -24.60
CA MET A 363 -0.27 -1.89 -24.50
C MET A 363 -1.09 -3.15 -24.32
N SER A 364 -0.74 -4.23 -25.02
CA SER A 364 -1.43 -5.51 -24.87
C SER A 364 -1.20 -6.13 -23.49
N MET A 365 -2.10 -7.00 -23.05
CA MET A 365 -1.96 -7.71 -21.77
C MET A 365 -0.70 -8.60 -21.74
N GLU A 366 -0.36 -9.23 -22.88
CA GLU A 366 0.84 -10.04 -23.01
C GLU A 366 2.10 -9.19 -22.87
N ASP A 367 2.15 -8.02 -23.50
CA ASP A 367 3.26 -7.09 -23.37
C ASP A 367 3.39 -6.63 -21.91
N CYS A 368 2.27 -6.24 -21.29
CA CYS A 368 2.25 -5.82 -19.88
C CYS A 368 2.78 -6.94 -18.96
N ALA A 369 2.40 -8.19 -19.22
CA ALA A 369 2.90 -9.35 -18.50
C ALA A 369 4.43 -9.49 -18.66
N ARG A 370 4.96 -9.38 -19.90
CA ARG A 370 6.40 -9.44 -20.17
C ARG A 370 7.20 -8.36 -19.44
N TYR A 371 6.69 -7.12 -19.40
CA TYR A 371 7.34 -6.02 -18.66
C TYR A 371 7.30 -6.20 -17.14
N LEU A 372 6.36 -6.98 -16.61
CA LEU A 372 6.24 -7.26 -15.18
C LEU A 372 6.87 -8.59 -14.77
N GLY A 373 7.41 -9.35 -15.72
CA GLY A 373 7.94 -10.70 -15.48
C GLY A 373 6.85 -11.71 -15.15
N TRP A 374 5.60 -11.41 -15.49
CA TRP A 374 4.44 -12.26 -15.27
C TRP A 374 4.37 -13.35 -16.33
N ASN A 375 4.29 -14.61 -15.88
CA ASN A 375 4.10 -15.80 -16.72
C ASN A 375 3.39 -16.91 -15.92
N HIS A 376 3.09 -18.05 -16.55
CA HIS A 376 2.42 -19.16 -15.88
C HIS A 376 3.16 -19.67 -14.63
N ALA A 377 4.50 -19.55 -14.58
CA ALA A 377 5.26 -19.97 -13.41
C ALA A 377 5.13 -18.99 -12.23
N THR A 378 5.13 -17.67 -12.47
CA THR A 378 4.84 -16.69 -11.41
C THR A 378 3.39 -16.78 -10.96
N GLU A 379 2.46 -17.02 -11.89
CA GLU A 379 1.05 -17.21 -11.58
C GLU A 379 0.81 -18.46 -10.74
N LEU A 380 1.43 -19.59 -11.10
CA LEU A 380 1.38 -20.82 -10.31
C LEU A 380 1.83 -20.59 -8.86
N LEU A 381 2.88 -19.81 -8.65
CA LEU A 381 3.35 -19.48 -7.31
C LEU A 381 2.36 -18.59 -6.54
N GLN A 382 1.73 -17.62 -7.23
CA GLN A 382 0.66 -16.82 -6.63
C GLN A 382 -0.55 -17.70 -6.25
N LEU A 383 -0.97 -18.61 -7.14
CA LEU A 383 -2.09 -19.53 -6.89
C LEU A 383 -1.82 -20.40 -5.65
N ARG A 384 -0.59 -20.90 -5.49
CA ARG A 384 -0.16 -21.66 -4.30
C ARG A 384 -0.23 -20.84 -3.01
N MET A 385 0.18 -19.57 -3.07
CA MET A 385 0.04 -18.65 -1.93
C MET A 385 -1.43 -18.39 -1.59
N GLN A 386 -2.26 -18.14 -2.60
CA GLN A 386 -3.70 -17.90 -2.42
C GLN A 386 -4.43 -19.11 -1.85
N LYS A 387 -4.11 -20.32 -2.35
CA LYS A 387 -4.68 -21.58 -1.86
C LYS A 387 -4.39 -21.84 -0.37
N ALA A 388 -3.29 -21.30 0.16
CA ALA A 388 -2.96 -21.42 1.58
C ALA A 388 -3.86 -20.58 2.50
N VAL A 389 -4.58 -19.59 1.97
CA VAL A 389 -5.41 -18.65 2.75
C VAL A 389 -6.89 -18.67 2.38
N ILE A 390 -7.25 -19.07 1.17
CA ILE A 390 -8.64 -19.17 0.71
C ILE A 390 -9.34 -20.34 1.38
N ILE A 391 -10.58 -20.10 1.80
CA ILE A 391 -11.41 -21.06 2.53
C ILE A 391 -12.72 -21.42 1.82
N ASP A 392 -13.08 -20.70 0.75
CA ASP A 392 -14.26 -20.99 -0.06
C ASP A 392 -14.05 -22.23 -0.95
N PRO A 393 -14.93 -23.26 -0.89
CA PRO A 393 -14.72 -24.51 -1.62
C PRO A 393 -14.62 -24.36 -3.14
N ILE A 394 -15.41 -23.46 -3.74
CA ILE A 394 -15.44 -23.28 -5.20
C ILE A 394 -14.20 -22.53 -5.66
N SER A 395 -13.78 -21.51 -4.92
CA SER A 395 -12.51 -20.81 -5.14
C SER A 395 -11.35 -21.81 -5.07
N LEU A 396 -11.34 -22.71 -4.06
CA LEU A 396 -10.32 -23.75 -3.93
C LEU A 396 -10.33 -24.75 -5.08
N GLU A 397 -11.50 -25.14 -5.58
CA GLU A 397 -11.66 -26.02 -6.74
C GLU A 397 -11.03 -25.37 -7.98
N ILE A 398 -11.43 -24.14 -8.32
CA ILE A 398 -10.95 -23.39 -9.49
C ILE A 398 -9.43 -23.16 -9.43
N ILE A 399 -8.92 -22.73 -8.27
CA ILE A 399 -7.48 -22.52 -8.07
C ILE A 399 -6.72 -23.85 -8.20
N SER A 400 -7.26 -24.95 -7.67
CA SER A 400 -6.61 -26.26 -7.75
C SER A 400 -6.59 -26.82 -9.18
N GLU A 401 -7.63 -26.57 -9.96
CA GLU A 401 -7.68 -26.93 -11.38
C GLU A 401 -6.60 -26.17 -12.17
N LYS A 402 -6.53 -24.84 -11.98
CA LYS A 402 -5.53 -23.99 -12.65
C LYS A 402 -4.09 -24.30 -12.19
N GLU A 403 -3.90 -24.55 -10.89
CA GLU A 403 -2.61 -25.01 -10.33
C GLU A 403 -2.16 -26.30 -11.01
N LYS A 404 -3.04 -27.31 -11.09
CA LYS A 404 -2.73 -28.59 -11.72
C LYS A 404 -2.37 -28.43 -13.20
N GLN A 405 -3.12 -27.62 -13.93
CA GLN A 405 -2.85 -27.33 -15.35
C GLN A 405 -1.44 -26.74 -15.53
N PHE A 406 -1.08 -25.72 -14.76
CA PHE A 406 0.23 -25.09 -14.88
C PHE A 406 1.37 -25.98 -14.35
N ASP A 407 1.12 -26.79 -13.33
CA ASP A 407 2.09 -27.80 -12.87
C ASP A 407 2.41 -28.84 -13.94
N GLU A 408 1.40 -29.32 -14.67
CA GLU A 408 1.56 -30.24 -15.79
C GLU A 408 2.30 -29.58 -16.97
N GLU A 409 1.99 -28.32 -17.28
CA GLU A 409 2.63 -27.55 -18.35
C GLU A 409 4.11 -27.25 -18.06
N LEU A 410 4.42 -26.76 -16.86
CA LEU A 410 5.76 -26.29 -16.48
C LEU A 410 6.69 -27.43 -16.06
N GLY A 411 6.13 -28.51 -15.50
CA GLY A 411 6.88 -29.63 -14.96
C GLY A 411 7.98 -29.19 -13.98
N LYS A 412 9.22 -29.61 -14.22
CA LYS A 412 10.36 -29.29 -13.33
C LYS A 412 10.98 -27.90 -13.56
N LYS A 413 10.49 -27.13 -14.55
CA LYS A 413 11.11 -25.88 -14.98
C LYS A 413 10.56 -24.63 -14.29
N ILE A 414 9.77 -24.77 -13.22
CA ILE A 414 9.08 -23.65 -12.57
C ILE A 414 10.06 -22.54 -12.19
N GLU A 415 11.13 -22.86 -11.45
CA GLU A 415 12.07 -21.83 -10.97
C GLU A 415 12.88 -21.19 -12.10
N GLU A 416 13.29 -21.99 -13.10
CA GLU A 416 13.98 -21.51 -14.31
C GLU A 416 13.09 -20.55 -15.10
N THR A 417 11.80 -20.88 -15.26
CA THR A 417 10.82 -20.06 -16.00
C THR A 417 10.52 -18.75 -15.26
N VAL A 418 10.52 -18.75 -13.92
CA VAL A 418 10.40 -17.51 -13.14
C VAL A 418 11.62 -16.62 -13.35
N VAL A 419 12.84 -17.17 -13.27
CA VAL A 419 14.07 -16.41 -13.50
C VAL A 419 14.10 -15.85 -14.94
N GLU A 420 13.67 -16.63 -15.93
CA GLU A 420 13.58 -16.18 -17.32
C GLU A 420 12.60 -15.00 -17.47
N GLY A 421 11.41 -15.10 -16.88
CA GLY A 421 10.41 -14.03 -16.89
C GLY A 421 10.95 -12.71 -16.35
N TYR A 422 11.52 -12.74 -15.13
CA TYR A 422 12.11 -11.54 -14.53
C TYR A 422 13.38 -11.06 -15.25
N SER A 423 14.17 -11.97 -15.84
CA SER A 423 15.34 -11.58 -16.66
C SER A 423 14.92 -10.83 -17.92
N ASN A 424 13.84 -11.27 -18.56
CA ASN A 424 13.28 -10.60 -19.73
C ASN A 424 12.66 -9.24 -19.34
N ALA A 425 11.91 -9.18 -18.25
CA ALA A 425 11.38 -7.94 -17.71
C ALA A 425 12.50 -6.93 -17.37
N TYR A 426 13.57 -7.39 -16.74
CA TYR A 426 14.74 -6.56 -16.42
C TYR A 426 15.39 -5.99 -17.69
N LYS A 427 15.52 -6.78 -18.76
CA LYS A 427 16.04 -6.27 -20.04
C LYS A 427 15.15 -5.19 -20.65
N LEU A 428 13.82 -5.33 -20.51
CA LEU A 428 12.84 -4.36 -21.02
C LEU A 428 12.79 -3.08 -20.18
N ASN A 429 13.02 -3.19 -18.86
CA ASN A 429 12.92 -2.07 -17.93
C ASN A 429 13.85 -2.27 -16.71
N GLN A 430 15.12 -1.92 -16.86
CA GLN A 430 16.13 -2.01 -15.79
C GLN A 430 15.89 -1.02 -14.64
N ASP A 431 14.99 -0.07 -14.85
CA ASP A 431 14.69 1.01 -13.92
C ASP A 431 13.69 0.60 -12.84
N ASP A 432 13.03 -0.55 -13.03
CA ASP A 432 11.99 -1.01 -12.14
C ASP A 432 12.55 -1.74 -10.92
N GLU A 433 12.53 -1.05 -9.78
CA GLU A 433 13.05 -1.55 -8.50
C GLU A 433 12.42 -2.89 -8.09
N LYS A 434 11.13 -3.11 -8.39
CA LYS A 434 10.44 -4.34 -8.00
C LYS A 434 10.87 -5.51 -8.89
N ILE A 435 11.15 -5.27 -10.17
CA ILE A 435 11.71 -6.29 -11.06
C ILE A 435 13.14 -6.63 -10.66
N CYS A 436 13.96 -5.64 -10.33
CA CYS A 436 15.31 -5.88 -9.80
C CYS A 436 15.28 -6.72 -8.52
N MET A 437 14.39 -6.37 -7.58
CA MET A 437 14.18 -7.12 -6.34
C MET A 437 13.83 -8.59 -6.63
N GLN A 438 12.78 -8.83 -7.42
CA GLN A 438 12.33 -10.19 -7.74
C GLN A 438 13.43 -10.99 -8.46
N LEU A 439 14.11 -10.39 -9.45
CA LEU A 439 15.16 -11.06 -10.18
C LEU A 439 16.32 -11.49 -9.26
N ILE A 440 16.80 -10.59 -8.39
CA ILE A 440 17.89 -10.90 -7.47
C ILE A 440 17.50 -12.03 -6.51
N GLU A 441 16.30 -11.98 -5.93
CA GLU A 441 15.81 -13.03 -5.01
C GLU A 441 15.72 -14.40 -5.69
N TRP A 442 15.19 -14.45 -6.92
CA TRP A 442 15.09 -15.70 -7.68
C TRP A 442 16.44 -16.22 -8.18
N LEU A 443 17.37 -15.34 -8.55
CA LEU A 443 18.74 -15.75 -8.89
C LEU A 443 19.47 -16.33 -7.67
N LEU A 444 19.29 -15.76 -6.47
CA LEU A 444 19.84 -16.33 -5.24
C LEU A 444 19.21 -17.68 -4.91
N LYS A 445 17.89 -17.80 -5.06
CA LYS A 445 17.15 -19.05 -4.83
C LYS A 445 17.63 -20.18 -5.75
N THR A 446 17.85 -19.87 -7.03
CA THR A 446 18.35 -20.81 -8.05
C THR A 446 19.88 -20.94 -8.10
N LYS A 447 20.60 -20.37 -7.12
CA LYS A 447 22.07 -20.43 -7.00
C LYS A 447 22.84 -19.78 -8.15
N ASN A 448 22.20 -18.90 -8.92
CA ASN A 448 22.83 -18.06 -9.95
C ASN A 448 23.45 -16.79 -9.32
N ILE A 449 24.36 -16.99 -8.35
CA ILE A 449 24.84 -15.93 -7.46
C ILE A 449 25.64 -14.85 -8.20
N LEU A 450 26.44 -15.21 -9.21
CA LEU A 450 27.22 -14.25 -9.99
C LEU A 450 26.34 -13.27 -10.76
N GLN A 451 25.24 -13.76 -11.34
CA GLN A 451 24.28 -12.89 -12.03
C GLN A 451 23.51 -12.03 -11.01
N ALA A 452 23.16 -12.59 -9.85
CA ALA A 452 22.52 -11.82 -8.78
C ALA A 452 23.40 -10.65 -8.32
N GLU A 453 24.72 -10.85 -8.24
CA GLU A 453 25.69 -9.81 -7.91
C GLU A 453 25.71 -8.67 -8.93
N VAL A 454 25.75 -8.99 -10.22
CA VAL A 454 25.73 -7.97 -11.29
C VAL A 454 24.45 -7.13 -11.20
N VAL A 455 23.29 -7.77 -11.08
CA VAL A 455 22.00 -7.07 -10.98
C VAL A 455 21.92 -6.23 -9.70
N ALA A 456 22.35 -6.78 -8.56
CA ALA A 456 22.32 -6.07 -7.27
C ALA A 456 23.26 -4.86 -7.23
N GLN A 457 24.45 -4.96 -7.85
CA GLN A 457 25.40 -3.85 -7.95
C GLN A 457 24.85 -2.72 -8.82
N GLU A 458 24.31 -3.03 -10.01
CA GLU A 458 23.68 -2.01 -10.86
C GLU A 458 22.43 -1.41 -10.20
N PHE A 459 21.64 -2.22 -9.48
CA PHE A 459 20.48 -1.74 -8.74
C PHE A 459 20.88 -0.72 -7.66
N LEU A 460 21.90 -1.03 -6.84
CA LEU A 460 22.39 -0.12 -5.82
C LEU A 460 23.06 1.13 -6.42
N LYS A 461 23.82 0.97 -7.51
CA LYS A 461 24.44 2.09 -8.21
C LYS A 461 23.40 3.09 -8.74
N LYS A 462 22.27 2.59 -9.24
CA LYS A 462 21.17 3.41 -9.73
C LYS A 462 20.36 4.05 -8.61
N TYR A 463 20.15 3.32 -7.52
CA TYR A 463 19.42 3.80 -6.34
C TYR A 463 20.27 3.63 -5.07
N PRO A 464 21.27 4.52 -4.83
CA PRO A 464 22.25 4.37 -3.75
C PRO A 464 21.65 4.40 -2.34
N TYR A 465 20.41 4.86 -2.21
CA TYR A 465 19.69 4.96 -0.94
C TYR A 465 18.50 3.98 -0.85
N SER A 466 18.36 3.07 -1.82
CA SER A 466 17.31 2.04 -1.76
C SER A 466 17.63 1.05 -0.64
N ARG A 467 16.75 1.01 0.36
CA ARG A 467 16.79 0.04 1.46
C ARG A 467 16.85 -1.40 0.94
N ILE A 468 16.05 -1.69 -0.09
CA ILE A 468 15.97 -3.01 -0.73
C ILE A 468 17.30 -3.33 -1.42
N ALA A 469 17.85 -2.41 -2.21
CA ALA A 469 19.12 -2.64 -2.92
C ALA A 469 20.29 -2.93 -1.96
N MET A 470 20.45 -2.15 -0.89
CA MET A 470 21.50 -2.39 0.11
C MET A 470 21.34 -3.76 0.76
N ARG A 471 20.12 -4.11 1.20
CA ARG A 471 19.85 -5.39 1.85
C ARG A 471 20.07 -6.57 0.92
N LEU A 472 19.61 -6.49 -0.33
CA LEU A 472 19.78 -7.57 -1.31
C LEU A 472 21.24 -7.75 -1.72
N LEU A 473 22.02 -6.68 -1.89
CA LEU A 473 23.45 -6.82 -2.15
C LEU A 473 24.18 -7.45 -0.95
N GLY A 474 23.77 -7.12 0.27
CA GLY A 474 24.22 -7.81 1.49
C GLY A 474 23.91 -9.31 1.46
N ASN A 475 22.70 -9.70 1.04
CA ASN A 475 22.30 -11.10 0.88
C ASN A 475 23.14 -11.82 -0.20
N VAL A 476 23.46 -11.14 -1.31
CA VAL A 476 24.33 -11.67 -2.36
C VAL A 476 25.73 -11.95 -1.81
N TYR A 477 26.36 -10.97 -1.14
CA TYR A 477 27.68 -11.16 -0.55
C TYR A 477 27.71 -12.25 0.52
N ALA A 478 26.63 -12.41 1.30
CA ALA A 478 26.51 -13.53 2.24
C ALA A 478 26.54 -14.88 1.50
N ASN A 479 25.79 -15.02 0.41
CA ASN A 479 25.76 -16.25 -0.40
C ASN A 479 27.08 -16.52 -1.14
N ARG A 480 27.88 -15.47 -1.43
CA ARG A 480 29.26 -15.58 -1.96
C ARG A 480 30.30 -16.00 -0.90
N GLY A 481 29.93 -15.98 0.39
CA GLY A 481 30.88 -16.14 1.50
C GLY A 481 31.73 -14.90 1.77
N GLU A 482 31.39 -13.75 1.19
CA GLU A 482 32.06 -12.46 1.36
C GLU A 482 31.52 -11.74 2.61
N ILE A 483 31.73 -12.36 3.78
CA ILE A 483 31.10 -12.00 5.05
C ILE A 483 31.31 -10.53 5.44
N ARG A 484 32.53 -10.00 5.25
CA ARG A 484 32.84 -8.60 5.59
C ARG A 484 32.02 -7.61 4.77
N LYS A 485 31.92 -7.82 3.45
CA LYS A 485 31.10 -6.97 2.57
C LYS A 485 29.61 -7.08 2.88
N SER A 486 29.14 -8.29 3.23
CA SER A 486 27.76 -8.50 3.66
C SER A 486 27.42 -7.69 4.92
N ILE A 487 28.28 -7.75 5.94
CA ILE A 487 28.14 -6.96 7.18
C ILE A 487 28.13 -5.46 6.88
N GLU A 488 29.01 -4.99 6.00
CA GLU A 488 29.08 -3.58 5.59
C GLU A 488 27.76 -3.11 4.97
N MET A 489 27.20 -3.88 4.03
CA MET A 489 25.93 -3.54 3.39
C MET A 489 24.75 -3.54 4.37
N TYR A 490 24.67 -4.49 5.30
CA TYR A 490 23.60 -4.46 6.30
C TYR A 490 23.75 -3.30 7.28
N ARG A 491 24.97 -2.95 7.70
CA ARG A 491 25.21 -1.77 8.54
C ARG A 491 24.84 -0.49 7.81
N GLU A 492 25.15 -0.39 6.52
CA GLU A 492 24.79 0.73 5.68
C GLU A 492 23.25 0.88 5.56
N CYS A 493 22.56 -0.23 5.33
CA CYS A 493 21.09 -0.25 5.35
C CYS A 493 20.55 0.25 6.70
N LEU A 494 21.02 -0.30 7.81
CA LEU A 494 20.55 0.05 9.16
C LEU A 494 20.95 1.46 9.60
N ARG A 495 22.02 2.03 9.02
CA ARG A 495 22.42 3.43 9.24
C ARG A 495 21.32 4.40 8.77
N TYR A 496 20.67 4.07 7.66
CA TYR A 496 19.57 4.88 7.12
C TYR A 496 18.19 4.42 7.58
N PHE A 497 18.01 3.11 7.76
CA PHE A 497 16.75 2.44 8.07
C PHE A 497 16.90 1.55 9.31
N PRO A 498 17.04 2.13 10.52
CA PRO A 498 17.28 1.35 11.74
C PRO A 498 16.12 0.44 12.14
N TYR A 499 14.96 0.59 11.49
CA TYR A 499 13.77 -0.24 11.69
C TYR A 499 13.70 -1.44 10.73
N ASP A 500 14.66 -1.62 9.80
CA ASP A 500 14.65 -2.76 8.87
C ASP A 500 15.00 -4.06 9.62
N GLY A 501 13.96 -4.78 10.05
CA GLY A 501 14.10 -6.02 10.80
C GLY A 501 14.78 -7.14 10.01
N LEU A 502 14.66 -7.17 8.68
CA LEU A 502 15.31 -8.17 7.84
C LEU A 502 16.81 -7.94 7.80
N ALA A 503 17.26 -6.71 7.60
CA ALA A 503 18.67 -6.34 7.64
C ALA A 503 19.28 -6.57 9.04
N GLN A 504 18.54 -6.24 10.11
CA GLN A 504 18.99 -6.50 11.49
C GLN A 504 19.19 -7.99 11.76
N ASN A 505 18.24 -8.83 11.33
CA ASN A 505 18.34 -10.28 11.46
C ASN A 505 19.52 -10.83 10.66
N SER A 506 19.67 -10.44 9.40
CA SER A 506 20.79 -10.88 8.55
C SER A 506 22.15 -10.44 9.09
N LEU A 507 22.26 -9.21 9.60
CA LEU A 507 23.48 -8.71 10.24
C LEU A 507 23.86 -9.56 11.46
N ASN A 508 22.88 -9.87 12.33
CA ASN A 508 23.11 -10.69 13.51
C ASN A 508 23.61 -12.10 13.14
N ILE A 509 23.07 -12.70 12.08
CA ILE A 509 23.52 -14.01 11.57
C ILE A 509 24.97 -13.91 11.06
N MET A 510 25.29 -12.89 10.25
CA MET A 510 26.65 -12.73 9.70
C MET A 510 27.70 -12.42 10.77
N LEU A 511 27.36 -11.62 11.80
CA LEU A 511 28.28 -11.34 12.91
C LEU A 511 28.62 -12.60 13.71
N LYS A 512 27.62 -13.46 13.98
CA LYS A 512 27.87 -14.75 14.64
C LYS A 512 28.79 -15.63 13.80
N TYR A 513 28.55 -15.71 12.50
CA TYR A 513 29.37 -16.49 11.58
C TYR A 513 30.82 -15.97 11.46
N ASN A 514 31.02 -14.64 11.44
CA ASN A 514 32.35 -14.05 11.41
C ASN A 514 33.16 -14.41 12.67
N ASN A 515 32.54 -14.29 13.84
CA ASN A 515 33.21 -14.60 15.12
C ASN A 515 33.61 -16.08 15.22
N THR A 516 32.78 -17.01 14.73
CA THR A 516 33.14 -18.44 14.70
C THR A 516 34.32 -18.73 13.77
N ARG A 517 34.39 -18.03 12.63
CA ARG A 517 35.47 -18.20 11.65
C ARG A 517 36.81 -17.67 12.18
N ASP A 518 36.79 -16.49 12.80
CA ASP A 518 37.99 -15.89 13.38
C ASP A 518 38.53 -16.76 14.54
N ASN A 519 37.65 -17.34 15.37
CA ASN A 519 38.07 -18.27 16.43
C ASN A 519 38.65 -19.58 15.87
N SER A 520 38.08 -20.15 14.80
CA SER A 520 38.61 -21.37 14.16
C SER A 520 39.89 -21.16 13.36
N ALA A 521 40.26 -19.91 13.06
CA ALA A 521 41.52 -19.56 12.40
C ALA A 521 42.65 -19.25 13.40
N HIS A 522 42.33 -19.20 14.70
CA HIS A 522 43.26 -18.97 15.81
C HIS A 522 43.50 -20.22 16.68
N GLU A 523 42.81 -21.32 16.41
CA GLU A 523 43.15 -22.69 16.83
C GLU A 523 43.93 -23.40 15.73
#